data_AF-A0A6M3LLM7-F1
#
_entry.id   AF-A0A6M3LLM7-F1
#
_cell.length_a   1.000
_cell.length_b   1.000
_cell.length_c   1.000
_cell.angle_alpha   90.00
_cell.angle_beta   90.00
_cell.angle_gamma   90.00
#
_symmetry.space_group_name_H-M   'P 1'
#
loop_
_entity.id
_entity.type
_entity.pdbx_description
1 polymer ?
#
loop_
_entity_poly.entity_id
_entity_poly.type
_entity_poly.pdbx_seq_one_letter_code
_entity_poly.pdbx_strand_id
1 'polypeptide(L)'
;MDNFSPNGTTKAQVWSKVLRFFNLDNERGELAIPFIESVAEESREAVTEYITNTGLSNEEIAKFDSFDNFLKGHGGIVKDKLTAAEVRAKELEDKVKSSDAIGALSEDQKAVMTTKGWKTIGDAITSYSELEKLVGHEKIAMPKVDKEGNYLPGEFERVMKQLGLPGTANEYKVAQDFKLPEGIHLKPELMTAFNEKAHKAGLLPSQYQFVMGELANIINQGTVDQKEKNIKDFNEAMLNLRTIWGSEYDHKVKLANNVLRLFTDNTAEGELLVSKYGTNPEIIKLLGTVGSQLSEEAISRTGMHGAFLSPASAQSEIKRIQAMPAYFDKMHTEHSYWVDRVLQLNRMITAGEKQ
;
A
#
# COMPACT_ATOMS: atom_id res chain seq x y z
N MET A 1 -56.45 1.70 28.74
CA MET A 1 -56.57 1.49 27.29
C MET A 1 -56.82 2.86 26.69
N ASP A 2 -55.95 3.51 25.91
CA ASP A 2 -54.68 3.18 25.28
C ASP A 2 -53.86 4.46 25.15
N ASN A 3 -52.56 4.42 25.48
CA ASN A 3 -51.65 5.57 25.34
C ASN A 3 -50.23 5.10 24.95
N PHE A 4 -50.15 4.07 24.10
CA PHE A 4 -48.88 3.61 23.54
C PHE A 4 -48.84 3.90 22.03
N SER A 5 -47.87 4.72 21.62
CA SER A 5 -47.38 4.83 20.24
C SER A 5 -46.08 4.02 20.14
N PRO A 6 -45.70 3.44 18.97
CA PRO A 6 -44.87 2.24 18.87
C PRO A 6 -43.40 2.34 19.32
N ASN A 7 -42.92 3.50 19.76
CA ASN A 7 -41.52 3.72 20.14
C ASN A 7 -41.33 4.05 21.63
N GLY A 8 -42.18 3.52 22.52
CA GLY A 8 -41.88 3.37 23.95
C GLY A 8 -41.51 4.63 24.75
N THR A 9 -41.75 5.83 24.22
CA THR A 9 -41.37 7.09 24.87
C THR A 9 -42.61 7.75 25.45
N THR A 10 -42.66 7.94 26.77
CA THR A 10 -43.80 8.60 27.44
C THR A 10 -43.81 10.10 27.16
N LYS A 11 -44.99 10.76 27.19
CA LYS A 11 -45.10 12.22 27.05
C LYS A 11 -44.15 12.98 27.99
N ALA A 12 -43.91 12.45 29.19
CA ALA A 12 -42.96 13.01 30.16
C ALA A 12 -41.50 13.03 29.67
N GLN A 13 -41.07 12.00 28.94
CA GLN A 13 -39.70 11.90 28.40
C GLN A 13 -39.47 12.83 27.19
N VAL A 14 -40.52 13.17 26.44
CA VAL A 14 -40.45 14.15 25.34
C VAL A 14 -40.29 15.57 25.90
N TRP A 15 -41.02 15.91 26.95
CA TRP A 15 -40.94 17.23 27.61
C TRP A 15 -39.62 17.45 28.34
N SER A 16 -39.03 16.42 28.96
CA SER A 16 -37.71 16.53 29.62
C SER A 16 -36.58 16.82 28.63
N LYS A 17 -36.68 16.33 27.37
CA LYS A 17 -35.73 16.63 26.29
C LYS A 17 -35.87 18.07 25.77
N VAL A 18 -37.08 18.62 25.73
CA VAL A 18 -37.33 20.01 25.32
C VAL A 18 -36.83 21.00 26.39
N LEU A 19 -36.99 20.68 27.67
CA LEU A 19 -36.57 21.53 28.78
C LEU A 19 -35.04 21.61 28.96
N ARG A 20 -34.29 20.54 28.65
CA ARG A 20 -32.81 20.57 28.63
C ARG A 20 -32.22 21.52 27.57
N PHE A 21 -33.00 21.93 26.58
CA PHE A 21 -32.54 22.77 25.48
C PHE A 21 -32.55 24.29 25.81
N PHE A 22 -33.19 24.70 26.90
CA PHE A 22 -33.37 26.12 27.28
C PHE A 22 -32.68 26.51 28.60
N ASN A 23 -31.53 25.91 28.90
CA ASN A 23 -30.81 26.12 30.16
C ASN A 23 -30.51 27.61 30.45
N LEU A 24 -31.36 28.23 31.28
CA LEU A 24 -31.08 29.47 31.99
C LEU A 24 -30.87 29.09 33.45
N ASP A 25 -29.61 29.14 33.87
CA ASP A 25 -29.19 29.01 35.26
C ASP A 25 -29.98 30.00 36.11
N ASN A 26 -30.90 29.49 36.95
CA ASN A 26 -31.56 30.29 37.97
C ASN A 26 -31.27 29.68 39.34
N GLU A 27 -30.80 30.54 40.22
CA GLU A 27 -30.19 30.24 41.51
C GLU A 27 -31.10 29.37 42.40
N ARG A 28 -30.51 28.35 43.04
CA ARG A 28 -31.19 27.47 44.00
C ARG A 28 -31.57 28.26 45.26
N GLY A 29 -32.67 28.99 45.23
CA GLY A 29 -33.28 29.61 46.40
C GLY A 29 -34.07 28.59 47.22
N GLU A 30 -33.80 28.49 48.52
CA GLU A 30 -34.48 27.59 49.44
C GLU A 30 -36.00 27.83 49.43
N LEU A 31 -36.79 26.76 49.28
CA LEU A 31 -38.25 26.80 49.34
C LEU A 31 -38.73 27.12 50.76
N ALA A 32 -39.88 27.76 50.89
CA ALA A 32 -40.44 28.12 52.20
C ALA A 32 -40.63 26.88 53.10
N ILE A 33 -40.04 26.90 54.29
CA ILE A 33 -39.95 25.76 55.23
C ILE A 33 -41.30 25.09 55.54
N PRO A 34 -42.42 25.81 55.80
CA PRO A 34 -43.71 25.17 56.12
C PRO A 34 -44.26 24.30 54.98
N PHE A 35 -43.90 24.64 53.74
CA PHE A 35 -44.37 23.96 52.55
C PHE A 35 -43.66 22.61 52.36
N ILE A 36 -42.33 22.58 52.47
CA ILE A 36 -41.53 21.35 52.39
C ILE A 36 -41.87 20.39 53.53
N GLU A 37 -42.13 20.91 54.73
CA GLU A 37 -42.48 20.08 55.90
C GLU A 37 -43.81 19.34 55.72
N SER A 38 -44.73 19.87 54.91
CA SER A 38 -45.98 19.20 54.54
C SER A 38 -45.82 18.07 53.51
N VAL A 39 -44.63 17.95 52.91
CA VAL A 39 -44.28 16.88 51.95
C VAL A 39 -43.57 15.75 52.71
N ALA A 40 -44.02 14.51 52.47
CA ALA A 40 -43.35 13.31 52.98
C ALA A 40 -41.86 13.33 52.62
N GLU A 41 -40.98 12.96 53.56
CA GLU A 41 -39.54 13.17 53.45
C GLU A 41 -38.94 12.52 52.20
N GLU A 42 -39.40 11.31 51.85
CA GLU A 42 -39.01 10.61 50.61
C GLU A 42 -39.41 11.30 49.30
N SER A 43 -40.35 12.25 49.35
CA SER A 43 -40.90 12.93 48.17
C SER A 43 -40.40 14.38 48.01
N ARG A 44 -39.65 14.91 48.99
CA ARG A 44 -39.21 16.32 49.02
C ARG A 44 -38.29 16.69 47.86
N GLU A 45 -37.39 15.80 47.47
CA GLU A 45 -36.44 16.04 46.38
C GLU A 45 -37.18 16.14 45.03
N ALA A 46 -38.10 15.21 44.76
CA ALA A 46 -38.93 15.22 43.56
C ALA A 46 -39.87 16.45 43.48
N VAL A 47 -40.42 16.87 44.62
CA VAL A 47 -41.25 18.08 44.70
C VAL A 47 -40.42 19.34 44.46
N THR A 48 -39.20 19.40 45.00
CA THR A 48 -38.28 20.53 44.78
C THR A 48 -37.92 20.66 43.31
N GLU A 49 -37.56 19.54 42.66
CA GLU A 49 -37.24 19.52 41.23
C GLU A 49 -38.45 19.92 40.36
N TYR A 50 -39.65 19.43 40.69
CA TYR A 50 -40.88 19.80 39.99
C TYR A 50 -41.13 21.33 40.06
N ILE A 51 -40.99 21.92 41.24
CA ILE A 51 -41.25 23.34 41.45
C ILE A 51 -40.21 24.21 40.74
N THR A 52 -38.92 23.86 40.85
CA THR A 52 -37.85 24.57 40.12
C THR A 52 -38.08 24.54 38.61
N ASN A 53 -38.53 23.41 38.07
CA ASN A 53 -38.82 23.27 36.63
C ASN A 53 -40.09 24.01 36.17
N THR A 54 -41.01 24.34 37.08
CA THR A 54 -42.22 25.12 36.75
C THR A 54 -41.97 26.63 36.68
N GLY A 55 -40.80 27.11 37.11
CA GLY A 55 -40.45 28.53 37.08
C GLY A 55 -41.29 29.40 38.03
N LEU A 56 -41.83 28.81 39.10
CA LEU A 56 -42.54 29.52 40.15
C LEU A 56 -41.55 30.20 41.10
N SER A 57 -41.86 31.44 41.51
CA SER A 57 -41.04 32.14 42.50
C SER A 57 -41.39 31.70 43.92
N ASN A 58 -40.44 31.86 44.85
CA ASN A 58 -40.65 31.55 46.27
C ASN A 58 -41.83 32.32 46.88
N GLU A 59 -42.11 33.54 46.39
CA GLU A 59 -43.28 34.34 46.82
C GLU A 59 -44.62 33.76 46.33
N GLU A 60 -44.64 33.08 45.18
CA GLU A 60 -45.83 32.41 44.65
C GLU A 60 -46.11 31.11 45.41
N ILE A 61 -45.04 30.41 45.83
CA ILE A 61 -45.12 29.16 46.58
C ILE A 61 -45.52 29.44 48.04
N ALA A 62 -45.03 30.53 48.62
CA ALA A 62 -45.36 30.96 50.00
C ALA A 62 -46.85 31.30 50.21
N LYS A 63 -47.63 31.46 49.14
CA LYS A 63 -49.09 31.63 49.21
C LYS A 63 -49.84 30.34 49.53
N PHE A 64 -49.15 29.20 49.46
CA PHE A 64 -49.69 27.89 49.78
C PHE A 64 -49.11 27.39 51.10
N ASP A 65 -50.01 27.06 52.02
CA ASP A 65 -49.73 26.57 53.36
C ASP A 65 -49.40 25.06 53.39
N SER A 66 -49.67 24.33 52.30
CA SER A 66 -49.34 22.91 52.15
C SER A 66 -49.18 22.50 50.69
N PHE A 67 -48.45 21.40 50.45
CA PHE A 67 -48.26 20.83 49.11
C PHE A 67 -49.58 20.41 48.44
N ASP A 68 -50.54 19.89 49.20
CA ASP A 68 -51.87 19.54 48.68
C ASP A 68 -52.66 20.76 48.21
N ASN A 69 -52.59 21.88 48.95
CA ASN A 69 -53.24 23.12 48.55
C ASN A 69 -52.55 23.77 47.35
N PHE A 70 -51.23 23.60 47.25
CA PHE A 70 -50.48 23.93 46.06
C PHE A 70 -50.93 23.10 44.86
N LEU A 71 -51.01 21.77 44.94
CA LEU A 71 -51.45 20.93 43.81
C LEU A 71 -52.86 21.31 43.32
N LYS A 72 -53.75 21.72 44.23
CA LYS A 72 -55.12 22.17 43.90
C LYS A 72 -55.14 23.53 43.20
N GLY A 73 -54.27 24.48 43.58
CA GLY A 73 -54.21 25.83 42.99
C GLY A 73 -53.26 25.96 41.79
N HIS A 74 -52.25 25.10 41.71
CA HIS A 74 -51.16 25.14 40.73
C HIS A 74 -51.65 24.92 39.30
N GLY A 75 -52.68 24.11 39.10
CA GLY A 75 -53.28 23.88 37.78
C GLY A 75 -53.84 25.14 37.10
N GLY A 76 -54.21 26.17 37.87
CA GLY A 76 -54.63 27.48 37.34
C GLY A 76 -53.43 28.37 36.98
N ILE A 77 -52.46 28.49 37.89
CA ILE A 77 -51.26 29.33 37.70
C ILE A 77 -50.42 28.86 36.50
N VAL A 78 -50.27 27.54 36.33
CA VAL A 78 -49.56 26.97 35.17
C VAL A 78 -50.31 27.22 33.87
N LYS A 79 -51.65 27.17 33.87
CA LYS A 79 -52.46 27.50 32.69
C LYS A 79 -52.32 28.98 32.31
N ASP A 80 -52.32 29.88 33.28
CA ASP A 80 -52.17 31.32 33.04
C ASP A 80 -50.75 31.67 32.55
N LYS A 81 -49.72 30.99 33.07
CA LYS A 81 -48.33 31.14 32.56
C LYS A 81 -48.13 30.49 31.20
N LEU A 82 -48.74 29.33 30.91
CA LEU A 82 -48.70 28.70 29.58
C LEU A 82 -49.37 29.60 28.54
N THR A 83 -50.55 30.13 28.84
CA THR A 83 -51.27 31.05 27.95
C THR A 83 -50.51 32.36 27.75
N ALA A 84 -49.89 32.92 28.79
CA ALA A 84 -49.00 34.08 28.64
C ALA A 84 -47.75 33.77 27.81
N ALA A 85 -47.16 32.57 27.95
CA ALA A 85 -46.02 32.14 27.15
C ALA A 85 -46.41 31.85 25.69
N GLU A 86 -47.59 31.30 25.43
CA GLU A 86 -48.17 31.09 24.10
C GLU A 86 -48.49 32.42 23.42
N VAL A 87 -49.04 33.39 24.14
CA VAL A 87 -49.26 34.77 23.64
C VAL A 87 -47.93 35.43 23.31
N ARG A 88 -46.92 35.32 24.20
CA ARG A 88 -45.59 35.90 23.98
C ARG A 88 -44.82 35.21 22.84
N ALA A 89 -44.98 33.89 22.69
CA ALA A 89 -44.42 33.12 21.58
C ALA A 89 -45.07 33.53 20.25
N LYS A 90 -46.39 33.75 20.26
CA LYS A 90 -47.13 34.26 19.09
C LYS A 90 -46.76 35.70 18.75
N GLU A 91 -46.56 36.57 19.74
CA GLU A 91 -46.05 37.93 19.55
C GLU A 91 -44.60 37.96 19.04
N LEU A 92 -43.75 37.02 19.46
CA LEU A 92 -42.39 36.84 18.95
C LEU A 92 -42.41 36.28 17.52
N GLU A 93 -43.28 35.32 17.22
CA GLU A 93 -43.46 34.76 15.88
C GLU A 93 -44.02 35.81 14.91
N ASP A 94 -44.98 36.62 15.36
CA ASP A 94 -45.52 37.74 14.61
C ASP A 94 -44.49 38.87 14.47
N LYS A 95 -43.61 39.14 15.45
CA LYS A 95 -42.47 40.06 15.29
C LYS A 95 -41.40 39.56 14.33
N VAL A 96 -41.17 38.25 14.27
CA VAL A 96 -40.24 37.63 13.30
C VAL A 96 -40.84 37.68 11.89
N LYS A 97 -42.16 37.45 11.75
CA LYS A 97 -42.90 37.58 10.48
C LYS A 97 -43.14 39.02 10.05
N SER A 98 -43.27 39.96 10.99
CA SER A 98 -43.50 41.38 10.77
C SER A 98 -42.23 42.22 10.84
N SER A 99 -41.04 41.61 10.89
CA SER A 99 -39.82 42.41 10.73
C SER A 99 -39.82 42.94 9.29
N ASP A 100 -39.89 44.26 9.17
CA ASP A 100 -39.83 45.12 7.98
C ASP A 100 -38.58 44.92 7.09
N ALA A 101 -37.93 43.75 7.14
CA ALA A 101 -36.64 43.53 6.53
C ALA A 101 -36.71 43.31 5.01
N ILE A 102 -37.81 42.76 4.46
CA ILE A 102 -37.98 42.65 2.99
C ILE A 102 -38.32 44.02 2.38
N GLY A 103 -39.08 44.85 3.09
CA GLY A 103 -39.42 46.22 2.66
C GLY A 103 -38.18 47.11 2.51
N ALA A 104 -37.22 46.94 3.43
CA ALA A 104 -35.95 47.65 3.48
C ALA A 104 -34.90 47.21 2.44
N LEU A 105 -35.15 46.14 1.67
CA LEU A 105 -34.25 45.71 0.60
C LEU A 105 -34.29 46.67 -0.60
N SER A 106 -33.14 46.85 -1.25
CA SER A 106 -33.07 47.57 -2.54
C SER A 106 -33.84 46.82 -3.62
N GLU A 107 -34.21 47.52 -4.70
CA GLU A 107 -34.85 46.92 -5.90
C GLU A 107 -34.05 45.71 -6.42
N ASP A 108 -32.73 45.82 -6.50
CA ASP A 108 -31.85 44.73 -6.95
C ASP A 108 -31.90 43.51 -6.03
N GLN A 109 -31.95 43.73 -4.71
CA GLN A 109 -32.05 42.64 -3.73
C GLN A 109 -33.41 41.94 -3.81
N LYS A 110 -34.50 42.69 -4.02
CA LYS A 110 -35.85 42.15 -4.22
C LYS A 110 -35.96 41.36 -5.53
N ALA A 111 -35.32 41.83 -6.60
CA ALA A 111 -35.25 41.14 -7.88
C ALA A 111 -34.52 39.79 -7.75
N VAL A 112 -33.41 39.75 -7.01
CA VAL A 112 -32.68 38.50 -6.74
C VAL A 112 -33.52 37.53 -5.91
N MET A 113 -34.19 37.99 -4.85
CA MET A 113 -35.09 37.14 -4.06
C MET A 113 -36.20 36.53 -4.93
N THR A 114 -36.82 37.34 -5.81
CA THR A 114 -37.87 36.88 -6.73
C THR A 114 -37.33 35.86 -7.74
N THR A 115 -36.19 36.17 -8.37
CA THR A 115 -35.56 35.29 -9.37
C THR A 115 -35.12 33.95 -8.78
N LYS A 116 -34.67 33.95 -7.53
CA LYS A 116 -34.21 32.76 -6.82
C LYS A 116 -35.33 32.04 -6.06
N GLY A 117 -36.53 32.61 -6.00
CA GLY A 117 -37.68 32.03 -5.31
C GLY A 117 -37.59 32.06 -3.78
N TRP A 118 -36.74 32.93 -3.21
CA TRP A 118 -36.59 33.10 -1.76
C TRP A 118 -37.76 33.90 -1.21
N LYS A 119 -38.49 33.32 -0.25
CA LYS A 119 -39.68 33.92 0.37
C LYS A 119 -39.31 34.72 1.61
N THR A 120 -38.20 34.38 2.25
CA THR A 120 -37.68 35.04 3.44
C THR A 120 -36.20 35.37 3.29
N ILE A 121 -35.70 36.30 4.09
CA ILE A 121 -34.26 36.57 4.21
C ILE A 121 -33.52 35.33 4.76
N GLY A 122 -34.20 34.52 5.59
CA GLY A 122 -33.68 33.24 6.06
C GLY A 122 -33.35 32.28 4.90
N ASP A 123 -34.21 32.20 3.88
CA ASP A 123 -33.96 31.35 2.70
C ASP A 123 -32.68 31.78 1.94
N ALA A 124 -32.44 33.09 1.85
CA ALA A 124 -31.23 33.64 1.24
C ALA A 124 -29.97 33.32 2.06
N ILE A 125 -30.04 33.44 3.39
CA ILE A 125 -28.94 33.08 4.30
C ILE A 125 -28.67 31.57 4.24
N THR A 126 -29.70 30.74 4.22
CA THR A 126 -29.56 29.29 4.06
C THR A 126 -28.92 28.95 2.73
N SER A 127 -29.39 29.53 1.62
CA SER A 127 -28.79 29.33 0.30
C SER A 127 -27.33 29.77 0.25
N TYR A 128 -27.00 30.90 0.88
CA TYR A 128 -25.62 31.35 1.01
C TYR A 128 -24.78 30.40 1.87
N SER A 129 -25.31 29.88 2.99
CA SER A 129 -24.62 28.91 3.84
C SER A 129 -24.38 27.57 3.14
N GLU A 130 -25.30 27.12 2.27
CA GLU A 130 -25.12 25.93 1.44
C GLU A 130 -24.09 26.17 0.33
N LEU A 131 -24.09 27.38 -0.24
CA LEU A 131 -23.06 27.82 -1.17
C LEU A 131 -21.69 27.90 -0.48
N GLU A 132 -21.59 28.39 0.75
CA GLU A 132 -20.36 28.37 1.54
C GLU A 132 -19.91 26.95 1.87
N LYS A 133 -20.83 26.01 2.12
CA LYS A 133 -20.48 24.58 2.27
C LYS A 133 -19.93 23.98 0.97
N LEU A 134 -20.55 24.31 -0.16
CA LEU A 134 -20.10 23.89 -1.50
C LEU A 134 -18.78 24.57 -1.94
N VAL A 135 -18.55 25.81 -1.52
CA VAL A 135 -17.39 26.61 -1.91
C VAL A 135 -16.22 26.40 -0.95
N GLY A 136 -16.48 26.16 0.32
CA GLY A 136 -15.51 26.20 1.41
C GLY A 136 -14.82 24.86 1.74
N HIS A 137 -15.38 23.71 1.36
CA HIS A 137 -14.82 22.43 1.77
C HIS A 137 -13.77 21.83 0.83
N GLU A 138 -13.74 22.17 -0.47
CA GLU A 138 -12.88 21.44 -1.43
C GLU A 138 -12.30 22.29 -2.57
N LYS A 139 -12.21 23.63 -2.43
CA LYS A 139 -11.64 24.47 -3.49
C LYS A 139 -10.18 24.82 -3.23
N ILE A 140 -9.33 24.40 -4.16
CA ILE A 140 -7.99 24.97 -4.32
C ILE A 140 -8.13 26.25 -5.12
N ALA A 141 -7.95 27.40 -4.46
CA ALA A 141 -7.99 28.69 -5.15
C ALA A 141 -6.95 28.71 -6.28
N MET A 142 -7.39 29.06 -7.49
CA MET A 142 -6.52 29.14 -8.67
C MET A 142 -5.26 29.97 -8.36
N PRO A 143 -4.09 29.54 -8.86
CA PRO A 143 -2.86 30.30 -8.69
C PRO A 143 -3.00 31.65 -9.41
N LYS A 144 -2.60 32.73 -8.72
CA LYS A 144 -2.66 34.07 -9.33
C LYS A 144 -1.62 34.17 -10.44
N VAL A 145 -1.98 34.90 -11.50
CA VAL A 145 -1.11 35.17 -12.65
C VAL A 145 -0.87 36.66 -12.82
N ASP A 146 0.25 37.02 -13.45
CA ASP A 146 0.52 38.39 -13.92
C ASP A 146 -0.33 38.72 -15.17
N LYS A 147 -0.09 39.91 -15.77
CA LYS A 147 -0.85 40.36 -16.94
C LYS A 147 -0.51 39.56 -18.20
N GLU A 148 0.66 38.94 -18.21
CA GLU A 148 1.19 38.10 -19.28
C GLU A 148 0.76 36.62 -19.14
N GLY A 149 0.10 36.26 -18.03
CA GLY A 149 -0.40 34.92 -17.75
C GLY A 149 0.59 34.00 -17.02
N ASN A 150 1.73 34.50 -16.54
CA ASN A 150 2.67 33.71 -15.74
C ASN A 150 2.22 33.68 -14.28
N TYR A 151 2.41 32.54 -13.60
CA TYR A 151 2.11 32.45 -12.18
C TYR A 151 2.97 33.41 -11.36
N LEU A 152 2.34 34.13 -10.43
CA LEU A 152 3.08 34.95 -9.47
C LEU A 152 3.98 34.06 -8.61
N PRO A 153 5.13 34.58 -8.11
CA PRO A 153 6.07 33.79 -7.33
C PRO A 153 5.41 33.08 -6.14
N GLY A 154 5.57 31.76 -6.03
CA GLY A 154 5.05 30.96 -4.92
C GLY A 154 3.58 30.51 -5.05
N GLU A 155 2.81 31.03 -6.01
CA GLU A 155 1.39 30.67 -6.16
C GLU A 155 1.20 29.24 -6.67
N PHE A 156 2.04 28.81 -7.61
CA PHE A 156 2.01 27.45 -8.10
C PHE A 156 2.42 26.46 -7.01
N GLU A 157 3.48 26.75 -6.25
CA GLU A 157 3.93 25.94 -5.12
C GLU A 157 2.87 25.84 -4.02
N ARG A 158 2.14 26.92 -3.73
CA ARG A 158 0.99 26.92 -2.80
C ARG A 158 -0.06 25.89 -3.23
N VAL A 159 -0.45 25.94 -4.49
CA VAL A 159 -1.45 25.03 -5.07
C VAL A 159 -0.95 23.58 -5.05
N MET A 160 0.30 23.34 -5.44
CA MET A 160 0.90 22.00 -5.43
C MET A 160 0.97 21.41 -4.02
N LYS A 161 1.30 22.21 -3.00
CA LYS A 161 1.24 21.78 -1.60
C LYS A 161 -0.18 21.41 -1.15
N GLN A 162 -1.19 22.19 -1.56
CA GLN A 162 -2.60 21.86 -1.29
C GLN A 162 -3.04 20.57 -1.99
N LEU A 163 -2.47 20.26 -3.16
CA LEU A 163 -2.68 18.99 -3.87
C LEU A 163 -1.95 17.80 -3.24
N GLY A 164 -1.14 18.02 -2.19
CA GLY A 164 -0.41 16.96 -1.50
C GLY A 164 1.00 16.72 -2.03
N LEU A 165 1.64 17.74 -2.64
CA LEU A 165 3.09 17.69 -2.89
C LEU A 165 3.83 17.46 -1.57
N PRO A 166 4.73 16.46 -1.49
CA PRO A 166 5.47 16.19 -0.26
C PRO A 166 6.32 17.38 0.19
N GLY A 167 6.59 17.46 1.50
CA GLY A 167 7.41 18.54 2.05
C GLY A 167 8.90 18.37 1.70
N THR A 168 9.32 17.12 1.52
CA THR A 168 10.69 16.74 1.19
C THR A 168 10.73 15.60 0.18
N ALA A 169 11.86 15.45 -0.51
CA ALA A 169 12.09 14.36 -1.46
C ALA A 169 12.01 12.95 -0.81
N ASN A 170 12.29 12.83 0.49
CA ASN A 170 12.34 11.53 1.17
C ASN A 170 10.95 10.96 1.49
N GLU A 171 9.89 11.75 1.32
CA GLU A 171 8.52 11.34 1.60
C GLU A 171 7.87 10.56 0.44
N TYR A 172 8.52 10.51 -0.73
CA TYR A 172 8.04 9.69 -1.83
C TYR A 172 8.11 8.20 -1.51
N LYS A 173 7.05 7.49 -1.86
CA LYS A 173 6.92 6.05 -1.70
C LYS A 173 6.52 5.44 -3.02
N VAL A 174 7.14 4.32 -3.36
CA VAL A 174 6.69 3.47 -4.46
C VAL A 174 5.34 2.83 -4.12
N ALA A 175 4.61 2.37 -5.15
CA ALA A 175 3.37 1.64 -4.95
C ALA A 175 3.64 0.31 -4.22
N GLN A 176 2.63 -0.23 -3.52
CA GLN A 176 2.80 -1.45 -2.74
C GLN A 176 3.11 -2.70 -3.59
N ASP A 177 2.64 -2.69 -4.83
CA ASP A 177 2.86 -3.72 -5.83
C ASP A 177 4.16 -3.51 -6.63
N PHE A 178 4.95 -2.49 -6.31
CA PHE A 178 6.25 -2.26 -6.93
C PHE A 178 7.18 -3.46 -6.69
N LYS A 179 7.50 -4.16 -7.77
CA LYS A 179 8.38 -5.33 -7.75
C LYS A 179 9.29 -5.33 -8.97
N LEU A 180 10.57 -5.51 -8.70
CA LEU A 180 11.59 -5.73 -9.71
C LEU A 180 11.85 -7.24 -9.86
N PRO A 181 12.41 -7.69 -11.00
CA PRO A 181 12.84 -9.08 -11.16
C PRO A 181 13.84 -9.49 -10.09
N GLU A 182 13.87 -10.78 -9.76
CA GLU A 182 14.87 -11.33 -8.84
C GLU A 182 16.30 -10.99 -9.27
N GLY A 183 17.12 -10.56 -8.31
CA GLY A 183 18.50 -10.15 -8.54
C GLY A 183 18.68 -8.74 -9.11
N ILE A 184 17.60 -8.03 -9.44
CA ILE A 184 17.65 -6.63 -9.87
C ILE A 184 17.25 -5.73 -8.69
N HIS A 185 18.17 -4.85 -8.29
CA HIS A 185 17.94 -3.85 -7.27
C HIS A 185 18.28 -2.46 -7.79
N LEU A 186 17.42 -1.48 -7.52
CA LEU A 186 17.74 -0.08 -7.76
C LEU A 186 18.75 0.38 -6.70
N LYS A 187 19.82 1.02 -7.16
CA LYS A 187 20.84 1.58 -6.27
C LYS A 187 20.22 2.69 -5.40
N PRO A 188 20.50 2.75 -4.09
CA PRO A 188 19.98 3.79 -3.20
C PRO A 188 20.29 5.21 -3.69
N GLU A 189 21.48 5.44 -4.25
CA GLU A 189 21.90 6.75 -4.75
C GLU A 189 21.05 7.20 -5.94
N LEU A 190 20.65 6.26 -6.80
CA LEU A 190 19.76 6.54 -7.93
C LEU A 190 18.36 6.90 -7.44
N MET A 191 17.87 6.19 -6.43
CA MET A 191 16.57 6.47 -5.81
C MET A 191 16.54 7.86 -5.16
N THR A 192 17.58 8.22 -4.41
CA THR A 192 17.71 9.56 -3.81
C THR A 192 17.73 10.64 -4.88
N ALA A 193 18.57 10.48 -5.92
CA ALA A 193 18.65 11.45 -7.01
C ALA A 193 17.32 11.57 -7.79
N PHE A 194 16.60 10.46 -7.97
CA PHE A 194 15.28 10.48 -8.62
C PHE A 194 14.25 11.21 -7.75
N ASN A 195 14.22 10.94 -6.45
CA ASN A 195 13.33 11.62 -5.50
C ASN A 195 13.56 13.12 -5.46
N GLU A 196 14.81 13.56 -5.46
CA GLU A 196 15.16 14.99 -5.51
C GLU A 196 14.64 15.65 -6.80
N LYS A 197 14.82 14.98 -7.94
CA LYS A 197 14.30 15.46 -9.23
C LYS A 197 12.78 15.47 -9.27
N ALA A 198 12.12 14.44 -8.75
CA ALA A 198 10.67 14.35 -8.66
C ALA A 198 10.09 15.47 -7.78
N HIS A 199 10.73 15.74 -6.64
CA HIS A 199 10.37 16.86 -5.76
C HIS A 199 10.54 18.20 -6.47
N LYS A 200 11.69 18.42 -7.12
CA LYS A 200 11.95 19.65 -7.87
C LYS A 200 10.97 19.86 -9.03
N ALA A 201 10.54 18.79 -9.69
CA ALA A 201 9.57 18.82 -10.76
C ALA A 201 8.11 18.92 -10.27
N GLY A 202 7.87 18.84 -8.96
CA GLY A 202 6.54 18.96 -8.39
C GLY A 202 5.65 17.72 -8.61
N LEU A 203 6.22 16.51 -8.71
CA LEU A 203 5.40 15.31 -8.91
C LEU A 203 4.52 15.04 -7.68
N LEU A 204 3.24 14.80 -7.90
CA LEU A 204 2.36 14.34 -6.82
C LEU A 204 2.67 12.86 -6.47
N PRO A 205 2.41 12.41 -5.23
CA PRO A 205 2.72 11.04 -4.82
C PRO A 205 2.15 9.95 -5.74
N SER A 206 0.92 10.15 -6.26
CA SER A 206 0.29 9.24 -7.21
C SER A 206 1.01 9.18 -8.56
N GLN A 207 1.48 10.33 -9.05
CA GLN A 207 2.25 10.43 -10.30
C GLN A 207 3.63 9.76 -10.12
N TYR A 208 4.27 9.98 -8.98
CA TYR A 208 5.52 9.32 -8.64
C TYR A 208 5.37 7.80 -8.61
N GLN A 209 4.33 7.30 -7.94
CA GLN A 209 4.01 5.87 -7.89
C GLN A 209 3.78 5.27 -9.26
N PHE A 210 3.02 5.97 -10.12
CA PHE A 210 2.78 5.56 -11.49
C PHE A 210 4.07 5.45 -12.29
N VAL A 211 4.92 6.50 -12.28
CA VAL A 211 6.18 6.49 -13.03
C VAL A 211 7.12 5.38 -12.55
N MET A 212 7.19 5.15 -11.23
CA MET A 212 8.00 4.06 -10.68
C MET A 212 7.43 2.69 -11.04
N GLY A 213 6.11 2.53 -11.05
CA GLY A 213 5.44 1.32 -11.51
C GLY A 213 5.74 1.02 -12.98
N GLU A 214 5.65 2.03 -13.85
CA GLU A 214 5.98 1.87 -15.27
C GLU A 214 7.45 1.53 -15.49
N LEU A 215 8.37 2.13 -14.72
CA LEU A 215 9.77 1.74 -14.75
C LEU A 215 9.96 0.26 -14.40
N ALA A 216 9.29 -0.22 -13.34
CA ALA A 216 9.33 -1.63 -12.97
C ALA A 216 8.74 -2.52 -14.08
N ASN A 217 7.63 -2.13 -14.68
CA ASN A 217 7.01 -2.86 -15.80
C ASN A 217 7.96 -2.98 -17.00
N ILE A 218 8.65 -1.90 -17.38
CA ILE A 218 9.63 -1.91 -18.47
C ILE A 218 10.79 -2.85 -18.16
N ILE A 219 11.31 -2.81 -16.92
CA ILE A 219 12.40 -3.71 -16.48
C ILE A 219 11.94 -5.17 -16.49
N ASN A 220 10.72 -5.44 -16.01
CA ASN A 220 10.12 -6.76 -16.00
C ASN A 220 9.97 -7.31 -17.42
N GLN A 221 9.38 -6.54 -18.33
CA GLN A 221 9.20 -6.90 -19.73
C GLN A 221 10.53 -7.13 -20.43
N GLY A 222 11.50 -6.21 -20.28
CA GLY A 222 12.83 -6.38 -20.88
C GLY A 222 13.54 -7.63 -20.39
N THR A 223 13.32 -8.05 -19.15
CA THR A 223 13.88 -9.31 -18.61
C THR A 223 13.22 -10.54 -19.24
N VAL A 224 11.89 -10.50 -19.45
CA VAL A 224 11.16 -11.58 -20.14
C VAL A 224 11.59 -11.66 -21.61
N ASP A 225 11.58 -10.53 -22.32
CA ASP A 225 11.98 -10.44 -23.73
C ASP A 225 13.41 -10.93 -23.95
N GLN A 226 14.33 -10.58 -23.04
CA GLN A 226 15.70 -11.04 -23.11
C GLN A 226 15.81 -12.56 -22.88
N LYS A 227 15.03 -13.13 -21.97
CA LYS A 227 14.98 -14.59 -21.76
C LYS A 227 14.42 -15.29 -22.99
N GLU A 228 13.31 -14.81 -23.54
CA GLU A 228 12.71 -15.37 -24.75
C GLU A 228 13.65 -15.30 -25.95
N LYS A 229 14.31 -14.15 -26.14
CA LYS A 229 15.33 -13.97 -27.17
C LYS A 229 16.49 -14.94 -26.97
N ASN A 230 17.01 -15.10 -25.75
CA ASN A 230 18.09 -16.04 -25.47
C ASN A 230 17.69 -17.48 -25.79
N ILE A 231 16.45 -17.89 -25.47
CA ILE A 231 15.92 -19.23 -25.78
C ILE A 231 15.80 -19.41 -27.30
N LYS A 232 15.29 -18.41 -28.01
CA LYS A 232 15.17 -18.44 -29.47
C LYS A 232 16.53 -18.53 -30.15
N ASP A 233 17.46 -17.64 -29.80
CA ASP A 233 18.82 -17.59 -30.33
C ASP A 233 19.55 -18.93 -30.05
N PHE A 234 19.34 -19.51 -28.85
CA PHE A 234 19.85 -20.84 -28.52
C PHE A 234 19.29 -21.94 -29.44
N ASN A 235 17.97 -22.00 -29.61
CA ASN A 235 17.32 -23.02 -30.43
C ASN A 235 17.73 -22.91 -31.91
N GLU A 236 17.80 -21.69 -32.45
CA GLU A 236 18.24 -21.44 -33.83
C GLU A 236 19.68 -21.90 -34.05
N ALA A 237 20.59 -21.58 -33.14
CA ALA A 237 21.98 -21.99 -33.28
C ALA A 237 22.17 -23.50 -33.05
N MET A 238 21.37 -24.15 -32.20
CA MET A 238 21.37 -25.61 -32.07
C MET A 238 20.87 -26.31 -33.35
N LEU A 239 19.84 -25.77 -33.99
CA LEU A 239 19.36 -26.25 -35.29
C LEU A 239 20.43 -26.08 -36.37
N ASN A 240 21.12 -24.94 -36.39
CA ASN A 240 22.22 -24.67 -37.30
C ASN A 240 23.37 -25.68 -37.10
N LEU A 241 23.78 -25.94 -35.87
CA LEU A 241 24.80 -26.96 -35.57
C LEU A 241 24.38 -28.36 -36.02
N ARG A 242 23.11 -28.74 -35.82
CA ARG A 242 22.57 -30.01 -36.31
C ARG A 242 22.61 -30.09 -37.85
N THR A 243 22.40 -28.97 -38.53
CA THR A 243 22.50 -28.87 -39.99
C THR A 243 23.95 -29.00 -40.47
N ILE A 244 24.90 -28.35 -39.79
CA ILE A 244 26.33 -28.36 -40.14
C ILE A 244 26.97 -29.73 -39.86
N TRP A 245 26.66 -30.34 -38.72
CA TRP A 245 27.31 -31.59 -38.27
C TRP A 245 26.57 -32.86 -38.69
N GLY A 246 25.30 -32.77 -39.08
CA GLY A 246 24.53 -33.93 -39.54
C GLY A 246 24.52 -35.07 -38.51
N SER A 247 24.91 -36.27 -38.92
CA SER A 247 24.98 -37.46 -38.07
C SER A 247 26.01 -37.34 -36.93
N GLU A 248 27.04 -36.50 -37.09
CA GLU A 248 28.10 -36.31 -36.10
C GLU A 248 27.72 -35.34 -34.98
N TYR A 249 26.51 -34.77 -35.03
CA TYR A 249 26.06 -33.75 -34.09
C TYR A 249 26.17 -34.22 -32.63
N ASP A 250 25.58 -35.38 -32.31
CA ASP A 250 25.56 -35.89 -30.93
C ASP A 250 26.97 -36.24 -30.44
N HIS A 251 27.84 -36.72 -31.34
CA HIS A 251 29.23 -37.03 -31.03
C HIS A 251 30.03 -35.74 -30.74
N LYS A 252 29.89 -34.69 -31.56
CA LYS A 252 30.57 -33.40 -31.36
C LYS A 252 30.08 -32.65 -30.13
N VAL A 253 28.80 -32.74 -29.78
CA VAL A 253 28.26 -32.19 -28.52
C VAL A 253 28.86 -32.93 -27.32
N LYS A 254 28.96 -34.26 -27.37
CA LYS A 254 29.65 -35.04 -26.31
C LYS A 254 31.11 -34.66 -26.18
N LEU A 255 31.83 -34.49 -27.29
CA LEU A 255 33.21 -34.00 -27.29
C LEU A 255 33.32 -32.60 -26.68
N ALA A 256 32.43 -31.68 -27.04
CA ALA A 256 32.39 -30.33 -26.48
C ALA A 256 32.25 -30.35 -24.95
N ASN A 257 31.31 -31.15 -24.44
CA ASN A 257 31.10 -31.32 -23.00
C ASN A 257 32.30 -31.96 -22.30
N ASN A 258 32.93 -32.96 -22.93
CA ASN A 258 34.13 -33.59 -22.40
C ASN A 258 35.29 -32.60 -22.33
N VAL A 259 35.51 -31.80 -23.37
CA VAL A 259 36.54 -30.75 -23.40
C VAL A 259 36.28 -29.71 -22.31
N LEU A 260 35.03 -29.25 -22.15
CA LEU A 260 34.70 -28.30 -21.09
C LEU A 260 35.05 -28.88 -19.71
N ARG A 261 34.70 -30.13 -19.46
CA ARG A 261 35.00 -30.83 -18.21
C ARG A 261 36.52 -31.05 -17.99
N LEU A 262 37.28 -31.26 -19.06
CA LEU A 262 38.73 -31.40 -19.01
C LEU A 262 39.42 -30.12 -18.53
N PHE A 263 38.92 -28.95 -18.93
CA PHE A 263 39.52 -27.66 -18.58
C PHE A 263 39.04 -27.09 -17.24
N THR A 264 38.08 -27.73 -16.59
CA THR A 264 37.49 -27.24 -15.35
C THR A 264 37.66 -28.18 -14.14
N ASP A 265 38.44 -29.25 -14.27
CA ASP A 265 38.84 -30.19 -13.21
C ASP A 265 37.70 -30.73 -12.30
N ASN A 266 36.44 -30.72 -12.77
CA ASN A 266 35.23 -30.97 -11.96
C ASN A 266 35.17 -30.18 -10.64
N THR A 267 35.73 -28.98 -10.59
CA THR A 267 35.54 -28.12 -9.44
C THR A 267 34.12 -27.54 -9.45
N ALA A 268 33.66 -27.05 -8.30
CA ALA A 268 32.40 -26.31 -8.22
C ALA A 268 32.35 -25.10 -9.18
N GLU A 269 33.50 -24.46 -9.46
CA GLU A 269 33.58 -23.41 -10.48
C GLU A 269 33.43 -23.97 -11.90
N GLY A 270 33.90 -25.19 -12.14
CA GLY A 270 33.71 -25.90 -13.39
C GLY A 270 32.27 -26.25 -13.70
N GLU A 271 31.56 -26.79 -12.72
CA GLU A 271 30.13 -27.03 -12.85
C GLU A 271 29.35 -25.72 -13.06
N LEU A 272 29.78 -24.63 -12.43
CA LEU A 272 29.23 -23.30 -12.67
C LEU A 272 29.48 -22.81 -14.10
N LEU A 273 30.67 -23.03 -14.66
CA LEU A 273 31.01 -22.69 -16.04
C LEU A 273 30.22 -23.54 -17.05
N VAL A 274 30.06 -24.84 -16.79
CA VAL A 274 29.21 -25.73 -17.59
C VAL A 274 27.75 -25.26 -17.53
N SER A 275 27.24 -24.92 -16.35
CA SER A 275 25.88 -24.40 -16.18
C SER A 275 25.68 -23.05 -16.90
N LYS A 276 26.69 -22.17 -16.86
CA LYS A 276 26.61 -20.81 -17.41
C LYS A 276 26.87 -20.74 -18.92
N TYR A 277 27.73 -21.61 -19.45
CA TYR A 277 28.25 -21.52 -20.82
C TYR A 277 28.12 -22.82 -21.62
N GLY A 278 27.83 -23.95 -20.98
CA GLY A 278 27.69 -25.25 -21.65
C GLY A 278 26.46 -25.33 -22.57
N THR A 279 25.53 -24.39 -22.46
CA THR A 279 24.41 -24.20 -23.37
C THR A 279 24.67 -23.10 -24.40
N ASN A 280 25.84 -22.46 -24.44
CA ASN A 280 26.09 -21.45 -25.48
C ASN A 280 26.48 -22.15 -26.79
N PRO A 281 25.73 -21.98 -27.89
CA PRO A 281 25.96 -22.71 -29.14
C PRO A 281 27.30 -22.39 -29.82
N GLU A 282 27.80 -21.16 -29.71
CA GLU A 282 29.11 -20.79 -30.26
C GLU A 282 30.25 -21.44 -29.45
N ILE A 283 30.06 -21.56 -28.13
CA ILE A 283 31.00 -22.28 -27.26
C ILE A 283 30.93 -23.79 -27.55
N ILE A 284 29.74 -24.36 -27.69
CA ILE A 284 29.57 -25.77 -28.09
C ILE A 284 30.24 -26.02 -29.44
N LYS A 285 30.07 -25.12 -30.41
CA LYS A 285 30.71 -25.20 -31.73
C LYS A 285 32.22 -25.19 -31.64
N LEU A 286 32.78 -24.23 -30.89
CA LEU A 286 34.21 -24.09 -30.68
C LEU A 286 34.78 -25.33 -29.99
N LEU A 287 34.20 -25.73 -28.86
CA LEU A 287 34.65 -26.88 -28.06
C LEU A 287 34.46 -28.20 -28.80
N GLY A 288 33.38 -28.36 -29.57
CA GLY A 288 33.17 -29.53 -30.41
C GLY A 288 34.17 -29.62 -31.56
N THR A 289 34.55 -28.47 -32.14
CA THR A 289 35.60 -28.38 -33.17
C THR A 289 36.97 -28.69 -32.59
N VAL A 290 37.31 -28.08 -31.45
CA VAL A 290 38.54 -28.35 -30.69
C VAL A 290 38.59 -29.82 -30.29
N GLY A 291 37.52 -30.38 -29.73
CA GLY A 291 37.44 -31.80 -29.37
C GLY A 291 37.56 -32.75 -30.55
N SER A 292 37.06 -32.36 -31.74
CA SER A 292 37.23 -33.14 -32.97
C SER A 292 38.67 -33.11 -33.49
N GLN A 293 39.37 -31.97 -33.36
CA GLN A 293 40.77 -31.81 -33.76
C GLN A 293 41.73 -32.44 -32.75
N LEU A 294 41.34 -32.47 -31.47
CA LEU A 294 42.05 -33.14 -30.40
C LEU A 294 41.92 -34.66 -30.43
N SER A 295 41.45 -35.28 -31.55
CA SER A 295 41.44 -36.71 -31.93
C SER A 295 41.71 -37.72 -30.80
N GLU A 296 40.92 -38.79 -30.69
CA GLU A 296 41.13 -39.93 -29.75
C GLU A 296 42.60 -40.29 -29.48
N GLU A 297 43.47 -40.14 -30.46
CA GLU A 297 44.92 -40.33 -30.38
C GLU A 297 45.70 -39.30 -29.53
N ALA A 298 45.31 -38.02 -29.46
CA ALA A 298 45.92 -37.04 -28.54
C ALA A 298 45.38 -37.20 -27.10
N ILE A 299 44.11 -37.60 -26.94
CA ILE A 299 43.52 -37.99 -25.64
C ILE A 299 44.14 -39.31 -25.13
N SER A 300 44.49 -40.22 -26.06
CA SER A 300 45.25 -41.44 -25.80
C SER A 300 46.71 -41.14 -25.44
N ARG A 301 47.40 -40.28 -26.22
CA ARG A 301 48.82 -39.93 -26.02
C ARG A 301 49.10 -38.99 -24.84
N THR A 302 48.15 -38.16 -24.41
CA THR A 302 48.31 -37.30 -23.23
C THR A 302 48.19 -38.06 -21.89
N GLY A 303 47.96 -39.38 -21.92
CA GLY A 303 47.91 -40.18 -20.68
C GLY A 303 46.73 -39.84 -19.77
N MET A 304 45.77 -39.01 -20.24
CA MET A 304 44.55 -38.62 -19.52
C MET A 304 43.48 -39.72 -19.48
N HIS A 305 43.90 -40.98 -19.50
CA HIS A 305 43.11 -42.10 -18.97
C HIS A 305 43.07 -42.08 -17.42
N GLY A 306 43.47 -40.97 -16.77
CA GLY A 306 43.72 -40.90 -15.33
C GLY A 306 42.65 -40.22 -14.48
N ALA A 307 41.69 -39.49 -15.07
CA ALA A 307 40.73 -38.72 -14.28
C ALA A 307 39.46 -39.51 -13.87
N PHE A 308 39.17 -40.67 -14.48
CA PHE A 308 37.94 -41.43 -14.23
C PHE A 308 38.07 -42.94 -14.46
N LEU A 309 39.09 -43.58 -13.88
CA LEU A 309 38.99 -45.03 -13.69
C LEU A 309 38.38 -45.27 -12.31
N SER A 310 37.13 -45.74 -12.28
CA SER A 310 36.60 -46.40 -11.07
C SER A 310 37.60 -47.48 -10.62
N PRO A 311 37.68 -47.86 -9.33
CA PRO A 311 38.60 -48.91 -8.88
C PRO A 311 38.51 -50.21 -9.72
N ALA A 312 37.31 -50.57 -10.17
CA ALA A 312 37.07 -51.71 -11.06
C ALA A 312 37.63 -51.51 -12.48
N SER A 313 37.53 -50.30 -13.03
CA SER A 313 38.10 -49.94 -14.34
C SER A 313 39.63 -49.88 -14.28
N ALA A 314 40.20 -49.38 -13.18
CA ALA A 314 41.65 -49.36 -12.93
C ALA A 314 42.23 -50.78 -12.86
N GLN A 315 41.55 -51.71 -12.19
CA GLN A 315 41.94 -53.12 -12.15
C GLN A 315 41.89 -53.79 -13.52
N SER A 316 40.88 -53.48 -14.34
CA SER A 316 40.75 -54.02 -15.69
C SER A 316 41.89 -53.52 -16.61
N GLU A 317 42.27 -52.26 -16.45
CA GLU A 317 43.38 -51.66 -17.19
C GLU A 317 44.75 -52.21 -16.76
N ILE A 318 44.95 -52.46 -15.46
CA ILE A 318 46.15 -53.15 -14.96
C ILE A 318 46.26 -54.53 -15.61
N LYS A 319 45.18 -55.31 -15.66
CA LYS A 319 45.18 -56.64 -16.30
C LYS A 319 45.53 -56.57 -17.79
N ARG A 320 45.04 -55.54 -18.49
CA ARG A 320 45.36 -55.30 -19.91
C ARG A 320 46.85 -55.00 -20.11
N ILE A 321 47.42 -54.11 -19.30
CA ILE A 321 48.85 -53.76 -19.36
C ILE A 321 49.72 -54.96 -19.00
N GLN A 322 49.33 -55.72 -17.96
CA GLN A 322 50.00 -56.95 -17.55
C GLN A 322 49.86 -58.11 -18.54
N ALA A 323 49.02 -58.00 -19.57
CA ALA A 323 48.96 -58.95 -20.67
C ALA A 323 49.90 -58.59 -21.83
N MET A 324 50.55 -57.41 -21.78
CA MET A 324 51.44 -56.94 -22.84
C MET A 324 52.88 -57.42 -22.63
N PRO A 325 53.56 -57.93 -23.67
CA PRO A 325 54.98 -58.25 -23.59
C PRO A 325 55.86 -57.04 -23.23
N ALA A 326 55.48 -55.85 -23.71
CA ALA A 326 56.14 -54.57 -23.43
C ALA A 326 56.23 -54.22 -21.93
N TYR A 327 55.32 -54.76 -21.11
CA TYR A 327 55.34 -54.55 -19.66
C TYR A 327 56.40 -55.42 -18.96
N PHE A 328 56.78 -56.57 -19.52
CA PHE A 328 57.76 -57.47 -18.91
C PHE A 328 59.15 -57.38 -19.51
N ASP A 329 59.26 -56.94 -20.76
CA ASP A 329 60.54 -56.77 -21.44
C ASP A 329 61.22 -55.46 -21.02
N LYS A 330 62.27 -55.57 -20.20
CA LYS A 330 63.05 -54.43 -19.70
C LYS A 330 63.74 -53.63 -20.80
N MET A 331 63.95 -54.23 -21.97
CA MET A 331 64.60 -53.59 -23.12
C MET A 331 63.59 -52.94 -24.07
N HIS A 332 62.29 -53.11 -23.83
CA HIS A 332 61.26 -52.44 -24.62
C HIS A 332 61.30 -50.94 -24.34
N THR A 333 61.28 -50.13 -25.40
CA THR A 333 61.38 -48.66 -25.31
C THR A 333 60.33 -48.05 -24.39
N GLU A 334 59.15 -48.66 -24.32
CA GLU A 334 58.03 -48.20 -23.48
C GLU A 334 57.89 -48.93 -22.14
N HIS A 335 58.83 -49.81 -21.76
CA HIS A 335 58.75 -50.59 -20.52
C HIS A 335 58.58 -49.70 -19.28
N SER A 336 59.44 -48.68 -19.17
CA SER A 336 59.40 -47.71 -18.07
C SER A 336 58.03 -47.03 -17.96
N TYR A 337 57.46 -46.65 -19.11
CA TYR A 337 56.14 -46.01 -19.17
C TYR A 337 55.03 -46.93 -18.64
N TRP A 338 55.02 -48.20 -19.07
CA TRP A 338 53.99 -49.15 -18.64
C TRP A 338 54.12 -49.53 -17.16
N VAL A 339 55.34 -49.60 -16.62
CA VAL A 339 55.60 -49.81 -15.19
C VAL A 339 55.09 -48.64 -14.35
N ASP A 340 55.43 -47.40 -14.74
CA ASP A 340 54.96 -46.19 -14.06
C ASP A 340 53.44 -46.07 -14.09
N ARG A 341 52.82 -46.47 -15.21
CA ARG A 341 51.37 -46.48 -15.36
C ARG A 341 50.69 -47.44 -14.40
N VAL A 342 51.19 -48.66 -14.24
CA VAL A 342 50.64 -49.63 -13.28
C VAL A 342 50.80 -49.15 -11.84
N LEU A 343 51.93 -48.52 -11.50
CA LEU A 343 52.14 -47.90 -10.18
C LEU A 343 51.17 -46.76 -9.90
N GLN A 344 50.82 -45.96 -10.90
CA GLN A 344 49.81 -44.90 -10.77
C GLN A 344 48.40 -45.49 -10.55
N LEU A 345 48.02 -46.51 -11.32
CA LEU A 345 46.71 -47.17 -11.20
C LEU A 345 46.53 -47.86 -9.85
N ASN A 346 47.57 -48.52 -9.33
CA ASN A 346 47.54 -49.13 -8.00
C ASN A 346 47.35 -48.09 -6.89
N ARG A 347 48.03 -46.93 -6.99
CA ARG A 347 47.85 -45.83 -6.03
C ARG A 347 46.41 -45.30 -6.04
N MET A 348 45.79 -45.17 -7.21
CA MET A 348 44.40 -44.74 -7.36
C MET A 348 43.41 -45.73 -6.69
N ILE A 349 43.62 -47.04 -6.87
CA ILE A 349 42.79 -48.07 -6.22
C ILE A 349 42.89 -47.94 -4.68
N THR A 350 44.11 -47.84 -4.15
CA THR A 350 44.32 -47.74 -2.69
C THR A 350 43.84 -46.42 -2.08
N ALA A 351 43.79 -45.34 -2.86
CA ALA A 351 43.27 -44.04 -2.41
C ALA A 351 41.73 -44.02 -2.39
N GLY A 352 41.07 -44.73 -3.32
CA GLY A 352 39.62 -44.85 -3.38
C GLY A 352 38.98 -45.78 -2.35
N GLU A 353 39.75 -46.67 -1.72
CA GLU A 353 39.27 -47.57 -0.64
C GLU A 353 39.30 -46.94 0.77
N LYS A 354 39.89 -45.75 0.93
CA LYS A 354 40.02 -45.03 2.22
C LYS A 354 39.02 -43.88 2.41
N GLN A 355 38.08 -43.72 1.48
CA GLN A 355 36.88 -42.86 1.62
C GLN A 355 35.67 -43.77 1.81
#